data_AF-D4DJ85-F1
#
_entry.id   AF-D4DJ85-F1
#
_cell.length_a   1.000
_cell.length_b   1.000
_cell.length_c   1.000
_cell.angle_alpha   90.00
_cell.angle_beta   90.00
_cell.angle_gamma   90.00
#
_symmetry.space_group_name_H-M   'P 1'
#
loop_
_entity.id
_entity.type
_entity.pdbx_description
1 polymer ?
#
loop_
_entity_poly.entity_id
_entity_poly.type
_entity_poly.pdbx_seq_one_letter_code
_entity_poly.pdbx_strand_id
1 'polypeptide(L)'
;MIEEAFPPLPSPAATAQETDRAGTMFSPLADVPVAAAPPVITIHKGGDLVIICETAPYNSLPEKTRHMFRLSSLEITRASEYFKALLDPAKFQEGRSLLQSYEQMETQYGSRELALKNMKVGELLHIKIELPPLSTKINLRETLALPNGLKEFTVNTISTLASVLVLSDRFLSNDTIRCAFRFVSREHVGPFSYSSIIARLQRCESGDEECIRQGIFSAHFLNELLAFSRLTQSLILQGSVNWMAEKPGGTSGLDKPLWWHLPGGIEEELQFRHDTIIDTISEIQNHFLVAYGAVNPYQALQYSSLFDQPKRQLQCRRALENSEACDSFQLGEMIRYFTSQSKTLFLESGLYSESGIGNREDAHEGSQASHFAREYGKKNPDNSTGKNQAATNAAEMANINTILSYLRCYPERQMDSYHIGCGLRRRLLPLLDYIGKLCIMGKPSKTPRFGQIGLCKNHNLFDNGGPDSWSNNQTREGMSVVASAHSPVSVKYHGINASVAFRKRFKSRPTVLCNCERFTLEARGFFTAKNRRWEC
;
A
#
# COMPACT_ATOMS: atom_id res chain seq x y z
N MET A 1 22.58 4.10 38.66
CA MET A 1 22.63 5.47 39.19
C MET A 1 23.93 6.12 38.75
N ILE A 2 23.92 6.73 37.58
CA ILE A 2 24.92 7.71 37.12
C ILE A 2 24.08 8.72 36.33
N GLU A 3 23.85 9.89 36.92
CA GLU A 3 23.27 11.06 36.25
C GLU A 3 24.38 11.70 35.42
N GLU A 4 24.28 11.67 34.09
CA GLU A 4 25.07 12.55 33.23
C GLU A 4 24.29 13.84 33.01
N ALA A 5 24.74 14.89 33.68
CA ALA A 5 24.21 16.24 33.57
C ALA A 5 24.59 16.84 32.20
N PHE A 6 23.59 17.28 31.44
CA PHE A 6 23.79 18.11 30.26
C PHE A 6 24.44 19.46 30.66
N PRO A 7 25.39 19.99 29.86
CA PRO A 7 25.99 21.29 30.15
C PRO A 7 24.98 22.43 29.91
N PRO A 8 25.06 23.53 30.68
CA PRO A 8 24.12 24.65 30.54
C PRO A 8 24.42 25.45 29.26
N LEU A 9 23.35 25.93 28.62
CA LEU A 9 23.43 26.85 27.49
C LEU A 9 24.00 28.22 27.93
N PRO A 10 24.84 28.88 27.11
CA PRO A 10 25.44 30.17 27.45
C PRO A 10 24.40 31.31 27.44
N SER A 11 24.53 32.24 28.39
CA SER A 11 23.70 33.44 28.52
C SER A 11 24.04 34.51 27.46
N PRO A 12 23.10 35.39 27.10
CA PRO A 12 23.23 36.26 25.94
C PRO A 12 23.99 37.55 26.29
N ALA A 13 25.16 37.76 25.70
CA ALA A 13 25.80 39.06 25.62
C ALA A 13 26.16 39.37 24.16
N ALA A 14 25.52 40.44 23.68
CA ALA A 14 25.77 41.24 22.48
C ALA A 14 26.95 40.82 21.58
N THR A 15 26.61 40.37 20.36
CA THR A 15 27.28 40.87 19.16
C THR A 15 26.33 40.68 17.97
N ALA A 16 25.95 41.81 17.38
CA ALA A 16 25.16 41.88 16.17
C ALA A 16 25.96 41.32 14.99
N GLN A 17 25.36 40.42 14.22
CA GLN A 17 25.57 40.32 12.77
C GLN A 17 24.36 39.65 12.14
N GLU A 18 23.65 40.44 11.34
CA GLU A 18 22.50 40.06 10.53
C GLU A 18 22.88 38.96 9.53
N THR A 19 22.18 37.82 9.61
CA THR A 19 21.90 36.99 8.44
C THR A 19 20.42 36.63 8.46
N ASP A 20 19.70 37.27 7.56
CA ASP A 20 18.25 37.24 7.39
C ASP A 20 17.79 35.84 6.98
N ARG A 21 17.14 35.12 7.90
CA ARG A 21 16.27 33.97 7.61
C ARG A 21 14.88 34.34 8.08
N ALA A 22 13.96 34.47 7.12
CA ALA A 22 12.57 34.88 7.31
C ALA A 22 11.88 34.04 8.40
N GLY A 23 11.88 34.60 9.62
CA GLY A 23 11.07 34.13 10.74
C GLY A 23 9.61 34.50 10.52
N THR A 24 8.74 33.70 11.12
CA THR A 24 7.29 33.85 11.21
C THR A 24 6.92 35.29 11.60
N MET A 25 6.68 36.14 10.60
CA MET A 25 6.26 37.52 10.83
C MET A 25 4.80 37.55 11.28
N PHE A 26 4.55 38.28 12.37
CA PHE A 26 3.26 38.88 12.65
C PHE A 26 2.85 39.71 11.43
N SER A 27 1.79 39.32 10.75
CA SER A 27 1.10 40.19 9.80
C SER A 27 -0.26 40.51 10.40
N PRO A 28 -0.53 41.78 10.79
CA PRO A 28 -1.91 42.20 10.95
C PRO A 28 -2.57 42.01 9.58
N LEU A 29 -3.73 41.36 9.54
CA LEU A 29 -4.47 41.19 8.30
C LEU A 29 -4.87 42.59 7.82
N ALA A 30 -4.08 43.17 6.91
CA ALA A 30 -4.47 44.37 6.19
C ALA A 30 -5.78 44.06 5.47
N ASP A 31 -6.73 45.00 5.57
CA ASP A 31 -8.11 44.88 5.11
C ASP A 31 -8.24 44.16 3.76
N VAL A 32 -8.59 42.87 3.83
CA VAL A 32 -8.99 42.09 2.66
C VAL A 32 -10.44 42.48 2.34
N PRO A 33 -10.75 42.88 1.10
CA PRO A 33 -12.12 43.24 0.72
C PRO A 33 -13.08 42.07 1.01
N VAL A 34 -14.23 42.41 1.58
CA VAL A 34 -15.26 41.55 2.23
C VAL A 34 -15.78 40.37 1.38
N ALA A 35 -15.38 40.25 0.11
CA ALA A 35 -15.87 39.24 -0.82
C ALA A 35 -15.04 37.94 -0.92
N ALA A 36 -13.89 37.80 -0.24
CA ALA A 36 -13.02 36.61 -0.40
C ALA A 36 -12.32 36.10 0.88
N ALA A 37 -12.84 36.43 2.07
CA ALA A 37 -12.31 35.87 3.31
C ALA A 37 -12.74 34.40 3.47
N PRO A 38 -11.82 33.45 3.78
CA PRO A 38 -12.18 32.06 3.98
C PRO A 38 -13.23 31.91 5.09
N PRO A 39 -14.24 31.03 4.94
CA PRO A 39 -15.30 30.91 5.91
C PRO A 39 -14.75 30.46 7.28
N VAL A 40 -14.91 31.29 8.30
CA VAL A 40 -14.55 30.96 9.68
C VAL A 40 -15.57 29.96 10.23
N ILE A 41 -15.10 28.77 10.59
CA ILE A 41 -15.90 27.74 11.25
C ILE A 41 -15.79 28.00 12.75
N THR A 42 -16.86 28.56 13.33
CA THR A 42 -16.91 28.82 14.78
C THR A 42 -17.34 27.55 15.49
N ILE A 43 -16.39 26.84 16.10
CA ILE A 43 -16.68 25.61 16.85
C ILE A 43 -16.99 25.96 18.31
N HIS A 44 -16.25 26.91 18.92
CA HIS A 44 -16.53 27.37 20.28
C HIS A 44 -16.79 28.89 20.29
N LYS A 45 -18.02 29.31 20.63
CA LYS A 45 -18.42 30.73 20.63
C LYS A 45 -17.60 31.60 21.59
N GLY A 46 -17.11 31.01 22.69
CA GLY A 46 -16.19 31.65 23.63
C GLY A 46 -14.72 31.25 23.44
N GLY A 47 -14.34 30.77 22.25
CA GLY A 47 -12.96 30.38 21.96
C GLY A 47 -12.03 31.59 21.95
N ASP A 48 -10.81 31.39 22.40
CA ASP A 48 -9.78 32.39 22.66
C ASP A 48 -8.59 32.36 21.68
N LEU A 49 -8.59 31.39 20.77
CA LEU A 49 -7.65 31.34 19.65
C LEU A 49 -8.33 30.87 18.38
N VAL A 50 -7.67 31.15 17.26
CA VAL A 50 -8.07 30.70 15.93
C VAL A 50 -6.94 29.85 15.33
N ILE A 51 -7.26 28.61 14.94
CA ILE A 51 -6.33 27.77 14.18
C ILE A 51 -6.61 27.95 12.69
N ILE A 52 -5.57 28.28 11.94
CA ILE A 52 -5.57 28.33 10.49
C ILE A 52 -4.95 27.04 9.97
N CYS A 53 -5.79 26.15 9.45
CA CYS A 53 -5.33 24.93 8.79
C CYS A 53 -5.07 25.23 7.31
N GLU A 54 -3.83 25.02 6.88
CA GLU A 54 -3.45 25.05 5.46
C GLU A 54 -3.16 23.63 4.99
N THR A 55 -3.68 23.26 3.82
CA THR A 55 -3.30 22.02 3.15
C THR A 55 -1.86 22.13 2.66
N ALA A 56 -1.04 21.10 2.89
CA ALA A 56 0.32 21.04 2.37
C ALA A 56 0.35 21.35 0.85
N PRO A 57 1.38 22.03 0.32
CA PRO A 57 1.43 22.48 -1.07
C PRO A 57 1.34 21.35 -2.11
N TYR A 58 1.66 20.11 -1.70
CA TYR A 58 1.60 18.90 -2.53
C TYR A 58 0.27 18.14 -2.40
N ASN A 59 -0.68 18.63 -1.60
CA ASN A 59 -2.02 18.03 -1.54
C ASN A 59 -2.74 18.19 -2.88
N SER A 60 -3.27 17.08 -3.41
CA SER A 60 -4.10 17.03 -4.62
C SER A 60 -5.51 17.60 -4.42
N LEU A 61 -5.77 18.29 -3.30
CA LEU A 61 -7.05 18.94 -3.03
C LEU A 61 -7.20 20.15 -3.97
N PRO A 62 -8.30 20.24 -4.72
CA PRO A 62 -8.57 21.42 -5.52
C PRO A 62 -8.78 22.59 -4.56
N GLU A 63 -7.97 23.65 -4.76
CA GLU A 63 -7.95 24.89 -3.98
C GLU A 63 -7.14 24.84 -2.67
N LYS A 64 -6.29 25.86 -2.44
CA LYS A 64 -5.65 26.14 -1.14
C LYS A 64 -6.73 26.57 -0.16
N THR A 65 -7.55 25.62 0.26
CA THR A 65 -8.67 25.83 1.16
C THR A 65 -8.12 26.08 2.56
N ARG A 66 -8.03 27.38 2.90
CA ARG A 66 -7.73 27.82 4.26
C ARG A 66 -8.97 27.61 5.10
N HIS A 67 -8.85 26.81 6.16
CA HIS A 67 -9.92 26.65 7.14
C HIS A 67 -9.52 27.32 8.44
N MET A 68 -10.37 28.23 8.92
CA MET A 68 -10.16 28.95 10.18
C MET A 68 -11.13 28.40 11.23
N PHE A 69 -10.60 27.97 12.38
CA PHE A 69 -11.38 27.40 13.46
C PHE A 69 -11.21 28.20 14.74
N ARG A 70 -12.32 28.74 15.28
CA ARG A 70 -12.31 29.38 16.61
C ARG A 70 -12.47 28.31 17.69
N LEU A 71 -11.48 28.19 18.57
CA LEU A 71 -11.34 27.09 19.54
C LEU A 71 -11.04 27.62 20.94
N SER A 72 -11.32 26.80 21.95
CA SER A 72 -10.87 27.02 23.34
C SER A 72 -9.51 26.34 23.55
N SER A 73 -8.48 27.13 23.86
CA SER A 73 -7.15 26.65 24.25
C SER A 73 -7.21 25.64 25.40
N LEU A 74 -8.09 25.87 26.37
CA LEU A 74 -8.24 25.01 27.54
C LEU A 74 -8.82 23.64 27.18
N GLU A 75 -9.78 23.59 26.26
CA GLU A 75 -10.40 22.33 25.84
C GLU A 75 -9.45 21.53 24.95
N ILE A 76 -8.77 22.20 24.01
CA ILE A 76 -7.91 21.50 23.05
C ILE A 76 -6.62 20.98 23.70
N THR A 77 -6.06 21.69 24.69
CA THR A 77 -4.91 21.20 25.48
C THR A 77 -5.26 20.02 26.38
N ARG A 78 -6.52 19.92 26.84
CA ARG A 78 -7.00 18.73 27.56
C ARG A 78 -7.25 17.55 26.62
N ALA A 79 -7.71 17.81 25.40
CA ALA A 79 -8.04 16.77 24.43
C ALA A 79 -6.82 16.22 23.67
N SER A 80 -5.73 17.00 23.58
CA SER A 80 -4.57 16.69 22.74
C SER A 80 -3.25 17.03 23.42
N GLU A 81 -2.38 16.03 23.55
CA GLU A 81 -1.00 16.23 24.01
C GLU A 81 -0.17 17.05 23.02
N TYR A 82 -0.48 17.01 21.73
CA TYR A 82 0.16 17.87 20.72
C TYR A 82 -0.11 19.34 21.03
N PHE A 83 -1.38 19.71 21.24
CA PHE A 83 -1.76 21.09 21.53
C PHE A 83 -1.31 21.53 22.91
N LYS A 84 -1.29 20.62 23.89
CA LYS A 84 -0.69 20.85 25.21
C LYS A 84 0.80 21.19 25.12
N ALA A 85 1.54 20.51 24.26
CA ALA A 85 2.94 20.84 24.00
C ALA A 85 3.07 22.15 23.21
N LEU A 86 2.36 22.30 22.10
CA LEU A 86 2.43 23.48 21.23
C LEU A 86 2.07 24.79 21.95
N LEU A 87 1.08 24.75 22.85
CA LEU A 87 0.62 25.92 23.60
C LEU A 87 1.33 26.09 24.95
N ASP A 88 2.39 25.31 25.21
CA ASP A 88 3.23 25.45 26.40
C ASP A 88 4.18 26.66 26.22
N PRO A 89 4.05 27.73 27.03
CA PRO A 89 4.86 28.94 26.90
C PRO A 89 6.34 28.71 27.22
N ALA A 90 6.69 27.62 27.92
CA ALA A 90 8.08 27.29 28.19
C ALA A 90 8.77 26.60 26.99
N LYS A 91 8.00 26.02 26.07
CA LYS A 91 8.53 25.18 24.99
C LYS A 91 8.47 25.84 23.62
N PHE A 92 7.35 26.51 23.31
CA PHE A 92 7.07 26.98 21.95
C PHE A 92 6.70 28.46 21.91
N GLN A 93 6.92 29.09 20.75
CA GLN A 93 6.58 30.51 20.55
C GLN A 93 5.07 30.73 20.58
N GLU A 94 4.31 29.78 20.06
CA GLU A 94 2.86 29.77 20.02
C GLU A 94 2.25 29.87 21.42
N GLY A 95 2.79 29.15 22.40
CA GLY A 95 2.38 29.25 23.81
C GLY A 95 2.69 30.61 24.43
N ARG A 96 3.85 31.22 24.11
CA ARG A 96 4.20 32.57 24.58
C ARG A 96 3.29 33.63 23.98
N SER A 97 3.00 33.54 22.69
CA SER A 97 2.06 34.43 22.00
C SER A 97 0.64 34.31 22.55
N LEU A 98 0.22 33.10 22.95
CA LEU A 98 -1.09 32.88 23.60
C LEU A 98 -1.17 33.60 24.95
N LEU A 99 -0.12 33.52 25.76
CA LEU A 99 -0.04 34.20 27.05
C LEU A 99 -0.06 35.73 26.87
N GLN A 100 0.73 36.26 25.93
CA GLN A 100 0.71 37.69 25.61
C GLN A 100 -0.67 38.17 25.13
N SER A 101 -1.37 37.35 24.34
CA SER A 101 -2.74 37.66 23.91
C SER A 101 -3.71 37.74 25.09
N TYR A 102 -3.54 36.92 26.14
CA TYR A 102 -4.35 37.03 27.35
C TYR A 102 -4.10 38.32 28.11
N GLU A 103 -2.84 38.70 28.29
CA GLU A 103 -2.47 39.96 28.94
C GLU A 103 -3.03 41.17 28.17
N GLN A 104 -2.97 41.14 26.83
CA GLN A 104 -3.57 42.16 25.97
C GLN A 104 -5.09 42.24 26.12
N MET A 105 -5.77 41.10 26.21
CA MET A 105 -7.23 41.05 26.40
C MET A 105 -7.64 41.61 27.77
N GLU A 106 -6.90 41.28 28.83
CA GLU A 106 -7.17 41.79 30.18
C GLU A 106 -6.90 43.29 30.29
N THR A 107 -5.82 43.79 29.68
CA THR A 107 -5.51 45.22 29.67
C THR A 107 -6.51 46.05 28.88
N GLN A 108 -7.05 45.54 27.77
CA GLN A 108 -8.01 46.28 26.93
C GLN A 108 -9.46 46.22 27.43
N TYR A 109 -9.90 45.08 27.97
CA TYR A 109 -11.32 44.85 28.29
C TYR A 109 -11.58 44.62 29.79
N GLY A 110 -10.55 44.66 30.63
CA GLY A 110 -10.63 44.48 32.09
C GLY A 110 -10.82 43.03 32.54
N SER A 111 -11.42 42.18 31.70
CA SER A 111 -11.44 40.73 31.92
C SER A 111 -11.43 39.96 30.60
N ARG A 112 -10.85 38.76 30.63
CA ARG A 112 -10.80 37.86 29.47
C ARG A 112 -12.19 37.45 28.99
N GLU A 113 -13.14 37.24 29.90
CA GLU A 113 -14.50 36.83 29.56
C GLU A 113 -15.28 37.93 28.83
N LEU A 114 -15.02 39.21 29.17
CA LEU A 114 -15.57 40.35 28.45
C LEU A 114 -14.92 40.48 27.07
N ALA A 115 -13.60 40.32 26.98
CA ALA A 115 -12.86 40.37 25.72
C ALA A 115 -13.41 39.33 24.72
N LEU A 116 -13.56 38.07 25.14
CA LEU A 116 -14.02 36.98 24.27
C LEU A 116 -15.46 37.15 23.73
N LYS A 117 -16.31 37.91 24.44
CA LYS A 117 -17.66 38.26 23.99
C LYS A 117 -17.68 39.40 22.96
N ASN A 118 -16.71 40.32 23.04
CA ASN A 118 -16.71 41.55 22.27
C ASN A 118 -15.74 41.54 21.07
N MET A 119 -14.67 40.74 21.14
CA MET A 119 -13.64 40.68 20.09
C MET A 119 -14.14 40.01 18.82
N LYS A 120 -13.69 40.54 17.68
CA LYS A 120 -13.89 39.93 16.36
C LYS A 120 -12.88 38.81 16.16
N VAL A 121 -13.20 37.87 15.26
CA VAL A 121 -12.32 36.72 14.96
C VAL A 121 -10.92 37.15 14.48
N GLY A 122 -10.82 38.27 13.78
CA GLY A 122 -9.54 38.80 13.30
C GLY A 122 -8.62 39.34 14.40
N GLU A 123 -9.16 39.62 15.59
CA GLU A 123 -8.42 40.19 16.72
C GLU A 123 -7.88 39.10 17.66
N LEU A 124 -8.38 37.86 17.54
CA LEU A 124 -7.90 36.71 18.31
C LEU A 124 -6.54 36.23 17.79
N LEU A 125 -5.77 35.53 18.63
CA LEU A 125 -4.51 34.92 18.20
C LEU A 125 -4.74 33.90 17.10
N HIS A 126 -4.03 34.04 15.98
CA HIS A 126 -4.05 33.09 14.88
C HIS A 126 -2.80 32.19 14.92
N ILE A 127 -3.02 30.87 14.96
CA ILE A 127 -1.95 29.87 14.91
C ILE A 127 -2.10 29.09 13.61
N LYS A 128 -1.04 29.06 12.82
CA LYS A 128 -1.02 28.34 11.54
C LYS A 128 -0.54 26.91 11.73
N ILE A 129 -1.26 25.95 11.16
CA ILE A 129 -0.92 24.54 11.19
C ILE A 129 -1.03 23.94 9.79
N GLU A 130 0.01 23.22 9.39
CA GLU A 130 0.01 22.46 8.15
C GLU A 130 -0.68 21.10 8.34
N LEU A 131 -1.66 20.83 7.50
CA LEU A 131 -2.34 19.54 7.46
C LEU A 131 -1.50 18.51 6.69
N PRO A 132 -1.46 17.27 7.18
CA PRO A 132 -0.86 16.17 6.43
C PRO A 132 -1.62 15.96 5.11
N PRO A 133 -1.07 15.19 4.16
CA PRO A 133 -1.82 14.82 2.99
C PRO A 133 -3.04 13.96 3.33
N LEU A 134 -4.22 14.37 2.83
CA LEU A 134 -5.49 13.70 3.10
C LEU A 134 -6.17 13.27 1.80
N SER A 135 -7.23 12.49 1.92
CA SER A 135 -8.01 12.07 0.76
C SER A 135 -8.72 13.27 0.13
N THR A 136 -8.73 13.36 -1.20
CA THR A 136 -9.43 14.41 -1.96
C THR A 136 -10.95 14.37 -1.78
N LYS A 137 -11.49 13.21 -1.39
CA LYS A 137 -12.93 12.95 -1.23
C LYS A 137 -13.52 13.38 0.13
N ILE A 138 -12.76 14.03 1.02
CA ILE A 138 -13.25 14.35 2.38
C ILE A 138 -13.87 15.73 2.47
N ASN A 139 -14.86 15.85 3.36
CA ASN A 139 -15.31 17.13 3.88
C ASN A 139 -14.38 17.58 5.02
N LEU A 140 -13.41 18.44 4.71
CA LEU A 140 -12.43 18.95 5.69
C LEU A 140 -13.09 19.66 6.88
N ARG A 141 -14.19 20.39 6.66
CA ARG A 141 -14.91 21.10 7.73
C ARG A 141 -15.37 20.15 8.83
N GLU A 142 -15.99 19.05 8.45
CA GLU A 142 -16.48 18.05 9.40
C GLU A 142 -15.30 17.31 10.05
N THR A 143 -14.28 16.94 9.24
CA THR A 143 -13.15 16.10 9.66
C THR A 143 -12.25 16.83 10.67
N LEU A 144 -12.06 18.13 10.51
CA LEU A 144 -11.20 18.96 11.36
C LEU A 144 -11.91 19.47 12.62
N ALA A 145 -13.23 19.31 12.75
CA ALA A 145 -13.96 19.65 13.98
C ALA A 145 -13.73 18.63 15.12
N LEU A 146 -13.05 17.51 14.83
CA LEU A 146 -12.77 16.41 15.75
C LEU A 146 -12.06 16.78 17.09
N PRO A 147 -11.10 17.73 17.14
CA PRO A 147 -10.35 18.06 18.36
C PRO A 147 -11.22 18.58 19.51
N ASN A 148 -12.42 19.12 19.21
CA ASN A 148 -13.33 19.69 20.20
C ASN A 148 -14.38 18.69 20.71
N GLY A 149 -14.29 17.42 20.32
CA GLY A 149 -15.14 16.35 20.81
C GLY A 149 -15.88 15.61 19.70
N LEU A 150 -15.91 14.29 19.83
CA LEU A 150 -16.54 13.34 18.91
C LEU A 150 -18.09 13.34 19.00
N LYS A 151 -18.74 14.42 19.42
CA LYS A 151 -20.19 14.40 19.66
C LYS A 151 -21.04 14.56 18.39
N GLU A 152 -20.51 15.17 17.33
CA GLU A 152 -21.29 15.48 16.11
C GLU A 152 -20.70 14.91 14.81
N PHE A 153 -19.55 14.24 14.87
CA PHE A 153 -18.88 13.78 13.65
C PHE A 153 -19.50 12.47 13.14
N THR A 154 -19.95 12.45 11.88
CA THR A 154 -20.52 11.24 11.26
C THR A 154 -19.54 10.62 10.28
N VAL A 155 -18.95 9.47 10.64
CA VAL A 155 -18.08 8.72 9.72
C VAL A 155 -18.95 7.98 8.70
N ASN A 156 -19.16 8.61 7.56
CA ASN A 156 -20.02 8.07 6.52
C ASN A 156 -19.25 7.29 5.45
N THR A 157 -17.93 7.53 5.30
CA THR A 157 -17.10 6.89 4.26
C THR A 157 -15.78 6.34 4.83
N ILE A 158 -15.17 5.39 4.10
CA ILE A 158 -13.85 4.84 4.42
C ILE A 158 -12.75 5.92 4.29
N SER A 159 -12.89 6.81 3.31
CA SER A 159 -12.01 7.95 3.09
C SER A 159 -12.01 8.93 4.26
N THR A 160 -13.20 9.27 4.77
CA THR A 160 -13.38 10.10 5.97
C THR A 160 -12.73 9.43 7.18
N LEU A 161 -12.96 8.11 7.36
CA LEU A 161 -12.36 7.36 8.46
C LEU A 161 -10.83 7.38 8.40
N ALA A 162 -10.25 7.03 7.26
CA ALA A 162 -8.80 7.00 7.08
C ALA A 162 -8.17 8.38 7.31
N SER A 163 -8.80 9.45 6.83
CA SER A 163 -8.33 10.82 7.02
C SER A 163 -8.41 11.26 8.49
N VAL A 164 -9.48 10.90 9.20
CA VAL A 164 -9.57 11.10 10.66
C VAL A 164 -8.46 10.36 11.39
N LEU A 165 -8.17 9.12 11.00
CA LEU A 165 -7.11 8.34 11.63
C LEU A 165 -5.74 9.00 11.43
N VAL A 166 -5.43 9.50 10.23
CA VAL A 166 -4.19 10.25 9.96
C VAL A 166 -4.12 11.54 10.79
N LEU A 167 -5.20 12.31 10.85
CA LEU A 167 -5.26 13.52 11.67
C LEU A 167 -5.12 13.20 13.16
N SER A 168 -5.67 12.06 13.59
CA SER A 168 -5.60 11.64 14.98
C SER A 168 -4.22 11.17 15.39
N ASP A 169 -3.48 10.53 14.48
CA ASP A 169 -2.10 10.13 14.74
C ASP A 169 -1.20 11.38 14.88
N ARG A 170 -1.47 12.42 14.08
CA ARG A 170 -0.68 13.66 14.10
C ARG A 170 -1.03 14.62 15.24
N PHE A 171 -2.32 14.79 15.53
CA PHE A 171 -2.81 15.84 16.43
C PHE A 171 -3.46 15.32 17.71
N LEU A 172 -3.75 14.02 17.83
CA LEU A 172 -4.37 13.41 19.00
C LEU A 172 -3.52 12.21 19.45
N SER A 173 -3.95 11.53 20.51
CA SER A 173 -3.44 10.18 20.80
C SER A 173 -4.34 9.14 20.14
N ASN A 174 -3.73 8.15 19.48
CA ASN A 174 -4.42 6.98 18.93
C ASN A 174 -5.27 6.25 19.98
N ASP A 175 -4.86 6.29 21.25
CA ASP A 175 -5.59 5.66 22.34
C ASP A 175 -6.89 6.40 22.66
N THR A 176 -6.94 7.73 22.51
CA THR A 176 -8.17 8.51 22.69
C THR A 176 -9.23 8.10 21.66
N ILE A 177 -8.83 7.94 20.40
CA ILE A 177 -9.73 7.48 19.33
C ILE A 177 -10.14 6.03 19.53
N ARG A 178 -9.21 5.14 19.88
CA ARG A 178 -9.53 3.73 20.19
C ARG A 178 -10.51 3.61 21.35
N CYS A 179 -10.29 4.36 22.42
CA CYS A 179 -11.21 4.44 23.55
C CYS A 179 -12.58 4.94 23.09
N ALA A 180 -12.65 6.02 22.32
CA ALA A 180 -13.92 6.53 21.80
C ALA A 180 -14.67 5.48 20.95
N PHE A 181 -14.00 4.77 20.04
CA PHE A 181 -14.62 3.68 19.29
C PHE A 181 -15.09 2.53 20.20
N ARG A 182 -14.35 2.21 21.27
CA ARG A 182 -14.75 1.18 22.24
C ARG A 182 -15.96 1.60 23.09
N PHE A 183 -16.03 2.85 23.53
CA PHE A 183 -17.16 3.38 24.31
C PHE A 183 -18.42 3.44 23.46
N VAL A 184 -18.31 3.93 22.23
CA VAL A 184 -19.37 3.94 21.22
C VAL A 184 -19.89 2.53 20.91
N SER A 185 -19.03 1.50 20.96
CA SER A 185 -19.45 0.12 20.71
C SER A 185 -20.40 -0.45 21.77
N ARG A 186 -20.53 0.20 22.94
CA ARG A 186 -21.38 -0.26 24.05
C ARG A 186 -22.74 0.43 24.09
N GLU A 187 -22.84 1.66 23.59
CA GLU A 187 -24.12 2.38 23.48
C GLU A 187 -24.67 2.27 22.06
N HIS A 188 -25.78 1.55 21.88
CA HIS A 188 -26.38 1.25 20.57
C HIS A 188 -26.97 2.49 19.86
N VAL A 189 -26.84 3.69 20.41
CA VAL A 189 -27.48 4.92 19.92
C VAL A 189 -26.49 6.08 20.01
N GLY A 190 -25.68 6.25 18.96
CA GLY A 190 -24.78 7.38 18.79
C GLY A 190 -24.45 7.61 17.31
N PRO A 191 -23.95 8.81 16.94
CA PRO A 191 -23.63 9.18 15.54
C PRO A 191 -22.50 8.35 14.92
N PHE A 192 -21.77 7.60 15.75
CA PHE A 192 -20.79 6.60 15.35
C PHE A 192 -21.39 5.22 15.62
N SER A 193 -21.57 4.40 14.59
CA SER A 193 -21.88 2.99 14.79
C SER A 193 -20.65 2.18 14.42
N TYR A 194 -19.92 1.70 15.43
CA TYR A 194 -18.76 0.82 15.22
C TYR A 194 -19.15 -0.37 14.34
N SER A 195 -20.32 -0.97 14.59
CA SER A 195 -20.86 -2.06 13.76
C SER A 195 -21.10 -1.65 12.31
N SER A 196 -21.59 -0.42 12.04
CA SER A 196 -21.74 0.11 10.67
C SER A 196 -20.39 0.29 9.96
N ILE A 197 -19.37 0.81 10.66
CA ILE A 197 -18.02 0.98 10.12
C ILE A 197 -17.39 -0.38 9.80
N ILE A 198 -17.45 -1.33 10.73
CA ILE A 198 -16.95 -2.69 10.50
C ILE A 198 -17.70 -3.33 9.33
N ALA A 199 -19.03 -3.22 9.28
CA ALA A 199 -19.81 -3.78 8.18
C ALA A 199 -19.47 -3.13 6.84
N ARG A 200 -19.11 -1.83 6.82
CA ARG A 200 -18.66 -1.12 5.62
C ARG A 200 -17.28 -1.57 5.17
N LEU A 201 -16.32 -1.70 6.09
CA LEU A 201 -14.99 -2.26 5.79
C LEU A 201 -15.10 -3.71 5.30
N GLN A 202 -16.03 -4.49 5.86
CA GLN A 202 -16.25 -5.87 5.46
C GLN A 202 -16.91 -6.04 4.08
N ARG A 203 -17.68 -5.04 3.62
CA ARG A 203 -18.32 -5.03 2.30
C ARG A 203 -17.57 -4.17 1.28
N CYS A 204 -16.41 -3.65 1.64
CA CYS A 204 -15.60 -2.84 0.73
C CYS A 204 -15.06 -3.74 -0.40
N GLU A 205 -15.68 -3.59 -1.56
CA GLU A 205 -15.27 -4.18 -2.83
C GLU A 205 -15.16 -3.02 -3.82
N SER A 206 -13.97 -2.44 -3.92
CA SER A 206 -13.70 -1.32 -4.82
C SER A 206 -12.62 -1.71 -5.82
N GLY A 207 -12.74 -1.23 -7.06
CA GLY A 207 -11.64 -1.24 -8.02
C GLY A 207 -10.72 -0.01 -7.88
N ASP A 208 -11.05 0.90 -6.96
CA ASP A 208 -10.21 2.07 -6.65
C ASP A 208 -9.15 1.68 -5.62
N GLU A 209 -7.89 1.66 -6.04
CA GLU A 209 -6.74 1.32 -5.21
C GLU A 209 -6.69 2.19 -3.94
N GLU A 210 -6.97 3.48 -4.05
CA GLU A 210 -6.93 4.38 -2.90
C GLU A 210 -7.95 3.97 -1.84
N CYS A 211 -9.15 3.57 -2.26
CA CYS A 211 -10.20 3.08 -1.37
C CYS A 211 -9.79 1.78 -0.65
N ILE A 212 -9.14 0.86 -1.37
CA ILE A 212 -8.61 -0.38 -0.78
C ILE A 212 -7.54 -0.05 0.26
N ARG A 213 -6.58 0.81 -0.07
CA ARG A 213 -5.49 1.23 0.83
C ARG A 213 -6.02 1.92 2.08
N GLN A 214 -6.97 2.84 1.94
CA GLN A 214 -7.67 3.48 3.07
C GLN A 214 -8.39 2.45 3.95
N GLY A 215 -9.01 1.45 3.32
CA GLY A 215 -9.67 0.34 4.00
C GLY A 215 -8.69 -0.55 4.78
N ILE A 216 -7.53 -0.89 4.20
CA ILE A 216 -6.47 -1.66 4.88
C ILE A 216 -5.94 -0.87 6.07
N PHE A 217 -5.62 0.41 5.88
CA PHE A 217 -5.13 1.30 6.94
C PHE A 217 -6.13 1.38 8.10
N SER A 218 -7.42 1.57 7.78
CA SER A 218 -8.50 1.64 8.78
C SER A 218 -8.71 0.31 9.50
N ALA A 219 -8.78 -0.81 8.77
CA ALA A 219 -8.94 -2.15 9.33
C ALA A 219 -7.74 -2.53 10.21
N HIS A 220 -6.53 -2.12 9.81
CA HIS A 220 -5.33 -2.27 10.60
C HIS A 220 -5.47 -1.52 11.92
N PHE A 221 -5.81 -0.23 11.89
CA PHE A 221 -5.94 0.58 13.10
C PHE A 221 -6.98 0.03 14.09
N LEU A 222 -8.16 -0.35 13.57
CA LEU A 222 -9.30 -0.86 14.36
C LEU A 222 -9.14 -2.33 14.78
N ASN A 223 -8.08 -3.01 14.35
CA ASN A 223 -7.84 -4.43 14.59
C ASN A 223 -9.00 -5.32 14.09
N GLU A 224 -9.59 -4.95 12.95
CA GLU A 224 -10.61 -5.75 12.27
C GLU A 224 -9.90 -6.79 11.39
N LEU A 225 -10.00 -8.07 11.76
CA LEU A 225 -9.20 -9.14 11.16
C LEU A 225 -9.65 -9.55 9.74
N LEU A 226 -10.95 -9.50 9.44
CA LEU A 226 -11.53 -10.07 8.22
C LEU A 226 -11.43 -9.13 7.02
N ALA A 227 -11.83 -7.88 7.20
CA ALA A 227 -11.58 -6.78 6.30
C ALA A 227 -10.09 -6.57 6.07
N PHE A 228 -9.24 -6.62 7.10
CA PHE A 228 -7.79 -6.53 6.89
C PHE A 228 -7.28 -7.64 5.96
N SER A 229 -7.64 -8.89 6.22
CA SER A 229 -7.22 -10.02 5.37
C SER A 229 -7.79 -9.96 3.95
N ARG A 230 -9.07 -9.58 3.80
CA ARG A 230 -9.72 -9.48 2.50
C ARG A 230 -9.15 -8.32 1.67
N LEU A 231 -9.01 -7.14 2.27
CA LEU A 231 -8.54 -5.96 1.54
C LEU A 231 -7.08 -6.09 1.14
N THR A 232 -6.24 -6.67 2.00
CA THR A 232 -4.85 -7.00 1.65
C THR A 232 -4.78 -8.00 0.50
N GLN A 233 -5.61 -9.05 0.52
CA GLN A 233 -5.73 -9.97 -0.63
C GLN A 233 -6.20 -9.24 -1.89
N SER A 234 -7.16 -8.33 -1.78
CA SER A 234 -7.65 -7.55 -2.92
C SER A 234 -6.53 -6.71 -3.54
N LEU A 235 -5.72 -6.04 -2.72
CA LEU A 235 -4.58 -5.25 -3.19
C LEU A 235 -3.51 -6.14 -3.84
N ILE A 236 -3.19 -7.30 -3.25
CA ILE A 236 -2.27 -8.29 -3.84
C ILE A 236 -2.78 -8.76 -5.21
N LEU A 237 -4.08 -8.93 -5.42
CA LEU A 237 -4.60 -9.41 -6.70
C LEU A 237 -4.73 -8.31 -7.75
N GLN A 238 -5.11 -7.10 -7.35
CA GLN A 238 -5.25 -5.97 -8.27
C GLN A 238 -3.90 -5.36 -8.65
N GLY A 239 -2.89 -5.51 -7.80
CA GLY A 239 -1.64 -4.77 -7.91
C GLY A 239 -1.76 -3.37 -7.34
N SER A 240 -0.62 -2.67 -7.32
CA SER A 240 -0.56 -1.27 -6.93
C SER A 240 0.30 -0.48 -7.90
N VAL A 241 -0.13 0.74 -8.20
CA VAL A 241 0.68 1.69 -8.96
C VAL A 241 2.01 2.02 -8.28
N ASN A 242 2.10 1.88 -6.96
CA ASN A 242 3.33 2.14 -6.20
C ASN A 242 4.34 0.98 -6.29
N TRP A 243 3.94 -0.20 -6.77
CA TRP A 243 4.83 -1.35 -6.99
C TRP A 243 5.43 -1.37 -8.40
N MET A 244 4.90 -0.56 -9.31
CA MET A 244 5.36 -0.50 -10.70
C MET A 244 6.69 0.25 -10.84
N ALA A 245 7.46 -0.07 -11.89
CA ALA A 245 8.76 0.57 -12.17
C ALA A 245 8.63 2.10 -12.34
N GLU A 246 7.57 2.56 -13.03
CA GLU A 246 7.20 3.98 -13.14
C GLU A 246 6.23 4.38 -12.02
N LYS A 247 6.66 4.26 -10.76
CA LYS A 247 5.81 4.67 -9.64
C LYS A 247 5.54 6.19 -9.71
N PRO A 248 4.29 6.63 -9.45
CA PRO A 248 4.02 8.05 -9.35
C PRO A 248 4.92 8.65 -8.26
N GLY A 249 5.63 9.73 -8.57
CA GLY A 249 6.54 10.40 -7.62
C GLY A 249 5.83 10.86 -6.34
N GLY A 250 6.63 11.18 -5.31
CA GLY A 250 6.15 11.69 -4.03
C GLY A 250 6.28 10.67 -2.88
N THR A 251 6.65 11.17 -1.71
CA THR A 251 6.90 10.41 -0.50
C THR A 251 5.63 10.32 0.35
N SER A 252 5.22 9.11 0.74
CA SER A 252 4.07 8.91 1.64
C SER A 252 4.30 9.59 3.00
N GLY A 253 3.26 10.24 3.51
CA GLY A 253 3.31 11.08 4.71
C GLY A 253 3.75 12.53 4.47
N LEU A 254 4.43 12.81 3.35
CA LEU A 254 4.86 14.17 2.97
C LEU A 254 4.06 14.70 1.79
N ASP A 255 4.13 14.01 0.65
CA ASP A 255 3.48 14.40 -0.60
C ASP A 255 2.15 13.66 -0.80
N LYS A 256 2.05 12.45 -0.25
CA LYS A 256 0.86 11.58 -0.37
C LYS A 256 0.36 11.15 1.00
N PRO A 257 -0.94 10.81 1.13
CA PRO A 257 -1.46 10.27 2.38
C PRO A 257 -0.70 9.02 2.86
N LEU A 258 -0.69 8.78 4.17
CA LEU A 258 0.06 7.68 4.80
C LEU A 258 -0.32 6.30 4.25
N TRP A 259 -1.58 6.07 3.89
CA TRP A 259 -2.05 4.77 3.36
C TRP A 259 -1.45 4.39 1.99
N TRP A 260 -0.78 5.31 1.30
CA TRP A 260 -0.02 4.98 0.08
C TRP A 260 1.25 4.18 0.35
N HIS A 261 1.73 4.15 1.60
CA HIS A 261 2.79 3.25 2.04
C HIS A 261 2.40 2.68 3.41
N LEU A 262 1.85 1.47 3.42
CA LEU A 262 1.32 0.87 4.64
C LEU A 262 2.43 0.59 5.67
N PRO A 263 2.27 0.98 6.94
CA PRO A 263 3.34 0.89 7.94
C PRO A 263 3.58 -0.54 8.44
N GLY A 264 4.72 -0.76 9.10
CA GLY A 264 4.99 -1.98 9.87
C GLY A 264 5.28 -3.22 9.03
N GLY A 265 6.04 -3.06 7.93
CA GLY A 265 6.41 -4.17 7.04
C GLY A 265 5.26 -4.67 6.15
N ILE A 266 4.08 -4.04 6.24
CA ILE A 266 2.89 -4.47 5.50
C ILE A 266 3.08 -4.21 4.01
N GLU A 267 3.54 -3.02 3.63
CA GLU A 267 3.69 -2.66 2.21
C GLU A 267 4.65 -3.62 1.50
N GLU A 268 5.80 -3.89 2.11
CA GLU A 268 6.86 -4.75 1.59
C GLU A 268 6.42 -6.20 1.47
N GLU A 269 5.69 -6.72 2.48
CA GLU A 269 5.14 -8.08 2.41
C GLU A 269 4.05 -8.19 1.34
N LEU A 270 3.17 -7.20 1.18
CA LEU A 270 2.14 -7.22 0.13
C LEU A 270 2.77 -7.20 -1.26
N GLN A 271 3.76 -6.34 -1.47
CA GLN A 271 4.50 -6.27 -2.73
C GLN A 271 5.18 -7.62 -3.02
N PHE A 272 5.92 -8.18 -2.04
CA PHE A 272 6.60 -9.46 -2.23
C PHE A 272 5.62 -10.60 -2.59
N ARG A 273 4.43 -10.62 -1.97
CA ARG A 273 3.39 -11.61 -2.30
C ARG A 273 2.84 -11.42 -3.71
N HIS A 274 2.64 -10.18 -4.15
CA HIS A 274 2.23 -9.88 -5.52
C HIS A 274 3.29 -10.35 -6.52
N ASP A 275 4.54 -9.91 -6.33
CA ASP A 275 5.67 -10.21 -7.21
C ASP A 275 5.87 -11.72 -7.35
N THR A 276 5.85 -12.46 -6.25
CA THR A 276 6.04 -13.92 -6.28
C THR A 276 4.92 -14.68 -7.00
N ILE A 277 3.68 -14.17 -6.99
CA ILE A 277 2.59 -14.76 -7.78
C ILE A 277 2.80 -14.48 -9.27
N ILE A 278 3.18 -13.25 -9.64
CA ILE A 278 3.53 -12.88 -11.01
C ILE A 278 4.70 -13.73 -11.51
N ASP A 279 5.78 -13.82 -10.74
CA ASP A 279 6.94 -14.64 -11.04
C ASP A 279 6.56 -16.11 -11.27
N THR A 280 5.65 -16.65 -10.45
CA THR A 280 5.16 -18.03 -10.62
C THR A 280 4.41 -18.21 -11.94
N ILE A 281 3.56 -17.24 -12.33
CA ILE A 281 2.86 -17.26 -13.62
C ILE A 281 3.88 -17.19 -14.76
N SER A 282 4.83 -16.27 -14.70
CA SER A 282 5.89 -16.12 -15.70
C SER A 282 6.77 -17.37 -15.80
N GLU A 283 7.11 -18.02 -14.68
CA GLU A 283 7.86 -19.27 -14.64
C GLU A 283 7.10 -20.41 -15.34
N ILE A 284 5.79 -20.53 -15.12
CA ILE A 284 4.95 -21.52 -15.80
C ILE A 284 4.93 -21.26 -17.32
N GLN A 285 4.79 -20.01 -17.74
CA GLN A 285 4.83 -19.65 -19.17
C GLN A 285 6.20 -19.99 -19.78
N ASN A 286 7.28 -19.61 -19.12
CA ASN A 286 8.65 -19.90 -19.55
C ASN A 286 8.91 -21.41 -19.61
N HIS A 287 8.42 -22.18 -18.65
CA HIS A 287 8.53 -23.63 -18.66
C HIS A 287 7.92 -24.22 -19.93
N PHE A 288 6.69 -23.82 -20.29
CA PHE A 288 6.06 -24.33 -21.51
C PHE A 288 6.74 -23.84 -22.79
N LEU A 289 7.20 -22.59 -22.83
CA LEU A 289 7.99 -22.12 -23.98
C LEU A 289 9.24 -23.00 -24.19
N VAL A 290 10.00 -23.28 -23.12
CA VAL A 290 11.18 -24.16 -23.18
C VAL A 290 10.81 -25.59 -23.56
N ALA A 291 9.75 -26.16 -22.95
CA ALA A 291 9.31 -27.53 -23.21
C ALA A 291 8.96 -27.78 -24.68
N TYR A 292 8.46 -26.76 -25.39
CA TYR A 292 8.11 -26.82 -26.81
C TYR A 292 9.22 -26.31 -27.75
N GLY A 293 10.37 -25.89 -27.21
CA GLY A 293 11.58 -25.63 -28.01
C GLY A 293 12.11 -24.20 -28.03
N ALA A 294 11.54 -23.27 -27.25
CA ALA A 294 12.16 -21.95 -27.05
C ALA A 294 13.37 -22.09 -26.11
N VAL A 295 14.53 -22.42 -26.67
CA VAL A 295 15.78 -22.55 -25.90
C VAL A 295 16.42 -21.18 -25.73
N ASN A 296 16.72 -20.80 -24.48
CA ASN A 296 17.59 -19.67 -24.21
C ASN A 296 19.06 -20.11 -24.40
N PRO A 297 19.83 -19.52 -25.34
CA PRO A 297 21.21 -19.91 -25.60
C PRO A 297 22.13 -19.74 -24.37
N TYR A 298 21.80 -18.83 -23.44
CA TYR A 298 22.59 -18.63 -22.22
C TYR A 298 22.38 -19.71 -21.15
N GLN A 299 21.24 -20.41 -21.15
CA GLN A 299 21.02 -21.59 -20.29
C GLN A 299 21.70 -22.85 -20.86
N ALA A 300 21.82 -22.96 -22.18
CA ALA A 300 22.51 -24.07 -22.84
C ALA A 300 24.03 -24.05 -22.59
N LEU A 301 24.62 -22.88 -22.34
CA LEU A 301 26.05 -22.72 -22.06
C LEU A 301 26.48 -23.19 -20.66
N GLN A 302 25.56 -23.29 -19.69
CA GLN A 302 25.86 -23.80 -18.34
C GLN A 302 25.98 -25.34 -18.30
N TYR A 303 25.43 -26.03 -19.30
CA TYR A 303 25.55 -27.48 -19.47
C TYR A 303 26.37 -27.81 -20.72
N SER A 304 27.55 -27.20 -20.84
CA SER A 304 28.49 -27.51 -21.92
C SER A 304 29.30 -28.76 -21.57
N SER A 305 28.73 -29.93 -21.87
CA SER A 305 29.53 -31.04 -22.39
C SER A 305 29.07 -31.28 -23.82
N LEU A 306 29.94 -30.97 -24.77
CA LEU A 306 29.66 -30.81 -26.21
C LEU A 306 29.17 -32.07 -26.95
N PHE A 307 28.86 -33.15 -26.24
CA PHE A 307 28.56 -34.45 -26.85
C PHE A 307 27.31 -35.17 -26.33
N ASP A 308 26.58 -34.59 -25.36
CA ASP A 308 25.36 -35.24 -24.85
C ASP A 308 24.33 -34.21 -24.38
N GLN A 309 23.91 -33.32 -25.29
CA GLN A 309 22.70 -32.52 -25.03
C GLN A 309 21.52 -33.50 -24.99
N PRO A 310 20.82 -33.66 -23.85
CA PRO A 310 19.68 -34.55 -23.79
C PRO A 310 18.67 -34.10 -24.84
N LYS A 311 18.32 -34.99 -25.78
CA LYS A 311 17.29 -34.72 -26.77
C LYS A 311 16.03 -34.24 -26.05
N ARG A 312 15.55 -33.05 -26.41
CA ARG A 312 14.32 -32.47 -25.86
C ARG A 312 13.20 -33.50 -25.92
N GLN A 313 12.57 -33.78 -24.78
CA GLN A 313 11.40 -34.64 -24.76
C GLN A 313 10.24 -33.92 -25.47
N LEU A 314 9.72 -34.53 -26.54
CA LEU A 314 8.62 -33.96 -27.32
C LEU A 314 7.32 -33.93 -26.52
N GLN A 315 6.57 -32.86 -26.68
CA GLN A 315 5.29 -32.64 -26.00
C GLN A 315 4.08 -33.12 -26.81
N CYS A 316 4.27 -33.30 -28.12
CA CYS A 316 3.35 -34.03 -28.97
C CYS A 316 3.04 -35.40 -28.36
N ARG A 317 1.77 -35.80 -28.39
CA ARG A 317 1.26 -37.10 -27.92
C ARG A 317 0.39 -37.74 -29.01
N ARG A 318 0.85 -37.68 -30.26
CA ARG A 318 0.14 -38.28 -31.39
C ARG A 318 0.15 -39.81 -31.24
N ALA A 319 -0.93 -40.46 -31.66
CA ALA A 319 -1.22 -41.87 -31.35
C ALA A 319 -0.20 -42.91 -31.87
N LEU A 320 0.68 -42.53 -32.80
CA LEU A 320 1.65 -43.43 -33.42
C LEU A 320 3.09 -42.97 -33.14
N GLU A 321 3.40 -41.72 -33.48
CA GLU A 321 4.73 -41.12 -33.28
C GLU A 321 4.60 -39.64 -32.93
N ASN A 322 5.44 -39.16 -32.00
CA ASN A 322 5.49 -37.76 -31.62
C ASN A 322 6.13 -36.93 -32.75
N SER A 323 5.59 -35.74 -33.00
CA SER A 323 6.00 -34.87 -34.11
C SER A 323 6.68 -33.59 -33.60
N GLU A 324 7.92 -33.35 -34.02
CA GLU A 324 8.61 -32.07 -33.81
C GLU A 324 7.88 -30.90 -34.46
N ALA A 325 7.27 -31.12 -35.63
CA ALA A 325 6.48 -30.11 -36.32
C ALA A 325 5.26 -29.68 -35.49
N CYS A 326 4.64 -30.63 -34.76
CA CYS A 326 3.55 -30.31 -33.84
C CYS A 326 4.03 -29.43 -32.68
N ASP A 327 5.19 -29.71 -32.10
CA ASP A 327 5.75 -28.89 -31.02
C ASP A 327 6.07 -27.47 -31.51
N SER A 328 6.70 -27.33 -32.68
CA SER A 328 7.00 -26.04 -33.30
C SER A 328 5.73 -25.25 -33.65
N PHE A 329 4.69 -25.92 -34.15
CA PHE A 329 3.38 -25.30 -34.39
C PHE A 329 2.79 -24.76 -33.07
N GLN A 330 2.80 -25.56 -32.01
CA GLN A 330 2.31 -25.13 -30.70
C GLN A 330 3.15 -23.99 -30.12
N LEU A 331 4.47 -24.00 -30.33
CA LEU A 331 5.34 -22.90 -29.93
C LEU A 331 4.99 -21.58 -30.62
N GLY A 332 4.80 -21.60 -31.95
CA GLY A 332 4.35 -20.42 -32.70
C GLY A 332 3.01 -19.89 -32.20
N GLU A 333 2.08 -20.80 -31.89
CA GLU A 333 0.77 -20.44 -31.32
C GLU A 333 0.87 -19.83 -29.91
N MET A 334 1.78 -20.34 -29.08
CA MET A 334 2.07 -19.78 -27.75
C MET A 334 2.64 -18.37 -27.87
N ILE A 335 3.67 -18.19 -28.69
CA ILE A 335 4.31 -16.89 -28.91
C ILE A 335 3.28 -15.87 -29.42
N ARG A 336 2.48 -16.24 -30.42
CA ARG A 336 1.46 -15.37 -30.99
C ARG A 336 0.39 -14.99 -29.96
N TYR A 337 -0.08 -15.95 -29.15
CA TYR A 337 -1.10 -15.68 -28.14
C TYR A 337 -0.54 -14.84 -26.98
N PHE A 338 0.65 -15.17 -26.48
CA PHE A 338 1.25 -14.47 -25.35
C PHE A 338 1.63 -13.03 -25.67
N THR A 339 2.06 -12.75 -26.90
CA THR A 339 2.39 -11.39 -27.35
C THR A 339 1.15 -10.58 -27.70
N SER A 340 0.21 -11.14 -28.46
CA SER A 340 -0.87 -10.35 -29.07
C SER A 340 -2.15 -10.30 -28.23
N GLN A 341 -2.50 -11.41 -27.56
CA GLN A 341 -3.80 -11.55 -26.88
C GLN A 341 -3.67 -11.31 -25.37
N SER A 342 -2.76 -12.04 -24.71
CA SER A 342 -2.58 -11.89 -23.26
C SER A 342 -1.56 -10.81 -22.87
N LYS A 343 -0.74 -10.33 -23.82
CA LYS A 343 0.33 -9.33 -23.61
C LYS A 343 1.31 -9.66 -22.45
N THR A 344 1.45 -10.94 -22.12
CA THR A 344 2.32 -11.44 -21.03
C THR A 344 3.74 -11.74 -21.49
N LEU A 345 3.99 -11.76 -22.81
CA LEU A 345 5.30 -11.97 -23.41
C LEU A 345 5.62 -10.81 -24.33
N PHE A 346 6.80 -10.22 -24.16
CA PHE A 346 7.36 -9.23 -25.07
C PHE A 346 8.52 -9.86 -25.84
N LEU A 347 8.51 -9.71 -27.17
CA LEU A 347 9.61 -10.13 -28.02
C LEU A 347 10.42 -8.91 -28.41
N GLU A 348 11.70 -8.91 -28.06
CA GLU A 348 12.64 -7.87 -28.43
C GLU A 348 13.77 -8.47 -29.27
N SER A 349 14.28 -7.67 -30.21
CA SER A 349 15.46 -8.05 -30.99
C SER A 349 16.69 -7.90 -30.09
N GLY A 350 17.49 -8.97 -29.99
CA GLY A 350 18.77 -8.94 -29.27
C GLY A 350 19.90 -8.21 -30.03
N LEU A 351 19.60 -7.62 -31.19
CA LEU A 351 20.55 -6.79 -31.94
C LEU A 351 20.55 -5.38 -31.36
N TYR A 352 21.72 -4.83 -31.06
CA TYR A 352 21.89 -3.46 -30.58
C TYR A 352 21.14 -2.48 -31.49
N SER A 353 20.15 -1.77 -30.94
CA SER A 353 19.61 -0.58 -31.57
C SER A 353 20.45 0.61 -31.11
N GLU A 354 21.56 0.88 -31.79
CA GLU A 354 22.25 2.16 -31.66
C GLU A 354 21.34 3.27 -32.21
N SER A 355 20.49 3.82 -31.34
CA SER A 355 19.86 5.12 -31.55
C SER A 355 19.86 5.90 -30.24
N GLY A 356 21.05 6.26 -29.78
CA GLY A 356 21.21 7.03 -28.55
C GLY A 356 22.65 7.29 -28.11
N ILE A 357 23.59 7.54 -29.04
CA ILE A 357 24.89 8.14 -28.66
C ILE A 357 24.62 9.60 -28.28
N GLY A 358 24.37 9.82 -26.99
CA GLY A 358 24.31 11.11 -26.35
C GLY A 358 25.09 11.02 -25.04
N ASN A 359 26.39 11.33 -25.13
CA ASN A 359 27.38 11.54 -24.09
C ASN A 359 26.88 11.58 -22.64
N ARG A 360 27.45 10.73 -21.78
CA ARG A 360 27.98 11.16 -20.48
C ARG A 360 28.86 10.10 -19.86
N GLU A 361 30.14 10.42 -19.79
CA GLU A 361 31.10 9.90 -18.83
C GLU A 361 30.63 10.30 -17.41
N ASP A 362 30.60 9.34 -16.48
CA ASP A 362 31.18 9.44 -15.12
C ASP A 362 30.67 8.31 -14.21
N ALA A 363 31.58 7.87 -13.34
CA ALA A 363 31.63 6.59 -12.64
C ALA A 363 30.69 6.45 -11.42
N HIS A 364 30.31 5.20 -11.09
CA HIS A 364 30.77 4.46 -9.91
C HIS A 364 30.03 3.10 -9.76
N GLU A 365 30.81 2.06 -9.49
CA GLU A 365 30.37 0.67 -9.26
C GLU A 365 29.65 0.49 -7.92
N GLY A 366 28.59 -0.33 -7.94
CA GLY A 366 27.98 -0.91 -6.75
C GLY A 366 26.53 -1.34 -6.94
N SER A 367 26.32 -2.65 -7.14
CA SER A 367 25.04 -3.41 -7.03
C SER A 367 24.56 -4.04 -8.34
N GLN A 368 24.96 -5.29 -8.56
CA GLN A 368 24.34 -6.21 -9.52
C GLN A 368 23.05 -6.78 -8.91
N ALA A 369 21.91 -6.11 -9.14
CA ALA A 369 20.57 -6.72 -9.14
C ALA A 369 19.49 -5.67 -9.50
N SER A 370 19.50 -5.14 -10.73
CA SER A 370 18.31 -4.56 -11.39
C SER A 370 18.68 -3.98 -12.76
N HIS A 371 18.73 -4.80 -13.81
CA HIS A 371 19.01 -4.33 -15.18
C HIS A 371 17.86 -4.60 -16.17
N PHE A 372 16.65 -4.92 -15.72
CA PHE A 372 15.53 -5.23 -16.61
C PHE A 372 14.45 -4.14 -16.75
N ALA A 373 14.64 -2.94 -16.16
CA ALA A 373 13.63 -1.88 -16.21
C ALA A 373 14.14 -0.51 -16.69
N ARG A 374 15.38 -0.40 -17.19
CA ARG A 374 16.03 0.91 -17.39
C ARG A 374 15.84 1.54 -18.78
N GLU A 375 15.15 0.90 -19.72
CA GLU A 375 15.09 1.42 -21.10
C GLU A 375 13.70 1.53 -21.73
N TYR A 376 12.67 1.77 -20.92
CA TYR A 376 11.42 2.36 -21.40
C TYR A 376 11.35 3.80 -20.89
N GLY A 377 11.35 4.79 -21.81
CA GLY A 377 10.88 6.13 -21.46
C GLY A 377 11.68 7.36 -21.90
N LYS A 378 12.74 7.27 -22.73
CA LYS A 378 13.26 8.47 -23.42
C LYS A 378 12.68 8.59 -24.84
N LYS A 379 11.41 8.94 -24.93
CA LYS A 379 10.83 9.58 -26.13
C LYS A 379 10.27 10.94 -25.75
N ASN A 380 10.41 11.89 -26.69
CA ASN A 380 10.11 13.33 -26.58
C ASN A 380 8.95 13.72 -25.63
N PRO A 381 9.06 14.85 -24.91
CA PRO A 381 8.14 15.24 -23.84
C PRO A 381 6.72 15.67 -24.30
N ASP A 382 6.39 15.60 -25.59
CA ASP A 382 5.24 16.36 -26.13
C ASP A 382 3.97 15.55 -26.43
N ASN A 383 3.84 14.29 -25.99
CA ASN A 383 2.59 13.51 -26.21
C ASN A 383 2.00 12.95 -24.90
N SER A 384 1.10 13.72 -24.28
CA SER A 384 0.34 13.34 -23.08
C SER A 384 -0.54 12.09 -23.27
N THR A 385 -0.98 11.82 -24.50
CA THR A 385 -1.84 10.66 -24.83
C THR A 385 -1.12 9.31 -24.74
N GLY A 386 0.19 9.27 -25.03
CA GLY A 386 0.98 8.03 -25.03
C GLY A 386 1.34 7.53 -23.63
N LYS A 387 1.61 8.45 -22.68
CA LYS A 387 1.89 8.12 -21.28
C LYS A 387 0.68 7.47 -20.60
N ASN A 388 -0.52 7.98 -20.89
CA ASN A 388 -1.76 7.45 -20.32
C ASN A 388 -2.03 6.01 -20.78
N GLN A 389 -1.78 5.68 -22.05
CA GLN A 389 -1.96 4.31 -22.55
C GLN A 389 -0.92 3.32 -22.00
N ALA A 390 0.34 3.73 -21.87
CA ALA A 390 1.38 2.90 -21.27
C ALA A 390 1.09 2.60 -19.79
N ALA A 391 0.71 3.63 -19.02
CA ALA A 391 0.34 3.48 -17.62
C ALA A 391 -0.92 2.60 -17.42
N THR A 392 -1.94 2.73 -18.29
CA THR A 392 -3.12 1.85 -18.24
C THR A 392 -2.79 0.40 -18.58
N ASN A 393 -1.90 0.15 -19.55
CA ASN A 393 -1.45 -1.21 -19.86
C ASN A 393 -0.64 -1.78 -18.68
N ALA A 394 0.22 -1.00 -18.04
CA ALA A 394 1.01 -1.45 -16.89
C ALA A 394 0.12 -1.81 -15.68
N ALA A 395 -0.88 -0.99 -15.36
CA ALA A 395 -1.83 -1.28 -14.29
C ALA A 395 -2.71 -2.50 -14.59
N GLU A 396 -3.11 -2.68 -15.85
CA GLU A 396 -3.85 -3.86 -16.29
C GLU A 396 -3.00 -5.14 -16.20
N MET A 397 -1.72 -5.04 -16.55
CA MET A 397 -0.76 -6.14 -16.46
C MET A 397 -0.26 -6.40 -15.03
N ALA A 398 -0.45 -5.47 -14.09
CA ALA A 398 -0.25 -5.71 -12.66
C ALA A 398 -1.42 -6.49 -12.02
N ASN A 399 -2.59 -6.53 -12.68
CA ASN A 399 -3.76 -7.22 -12.13
C ASN A 399 -3.73 -8.72 -12.44
N ILE A 400 -3.48 -9.51 -11.40
CA ILE A 400 -3.37 -10.97 -11.47
C ILE A 400 -4.68 -11.60 -11.98
N ASN A 401 -5.84 -11.07 -11.58
CA ASN A 401 -7.11 -11.61 -12.06
C ASN A 401 -7.28 -11.41 -13.57
N THR A 402 -6.85 -10.26 -14.08
CA THR A 402 -6.85 -9.96 -15.52
C THR A 402 -5.92 -10.91 -16.27
N ILE A 403 -4.68 -11.06 -15.81
CA ILE A 403 -3.72 -12.02 -16.40
C ILE A 403 -4.30 -13.44 -16.45
N LEU A 404 -4.82 -13.93 -15.32
CA LEU A 404 -5.39 -15.28 -15.24
C LEU A 404 -6.60 -15.45 -16.18
N SER A 405 -7.41 -14.40 -16.35
CA SER A 405 -8.55 -14.41 -17.28
C SER A 405 -8.08 -14.57 -18.73
N TYR A 406 -7.04 -13.83 -19.14
CA TYR A 406 -6.48 -13.94 -20.48
C TYR A 406 -5.81 -15.30 -20.73
N LEU A 407 -5.05 -15.82 -19.77
CA LEU A 407 -4.39 -17.12 -19.91
C LEU A 407 -5.41 -18.27 -20.00
N ARG A 408 -6.55 -18.18 -19.28
CA ARG A 408 -7.64 -19.17 -19.38
C ARG A 408 -8.36 -19.17 -20.72
N CYS A 409 -8.26 -18.09 -21.50
CA CYS A 409 -8.82 -18.01 -22.85
C CYS A 409 -7.92 -18.63 -23.94
N TYR A 410 -6.77 -19.23 -23.57
CA TYR A 410 -5.88 -19.86 -24.55
C TYR A 410 -6.66 -20.86 -25.42
N PRO A 411 -6.57 -20.82 -26.75
CA PRO A 411 -7.41 -21.63 -27.63
C PRO A 411 -6.87 -23.05 -27.84
N GLU A 412 -7.76 -23.98 -28.13
CA GLU A 412 -7.45 -25.40 -28.38
C GLU A 412 -7.09 -25.67 -29.86
N ARG A 413 -6.15 -24.90 -30.41
CA ARG A 413 -5.72 -25.09 -31.82
C ARG A 413 -4.80 -26.29 -31.95
N GLN A 414 -5.09 -27.13 -32.94
CA GLN A 414 -4.34 -28.33 -33.29
C GLN A 414 -3.75 -28.18 -34.69
N MET A 415 -2.67 -28.91 -34.98
CA MET A 415 -2.03 -28.89 -36.29
C MET A 415 -2.91 -29.55 -37.36
N ASP A 416 -3.50 -30.71 -37.04
CA ASP A 416 -4.44 -31.46 -37.87
C ASP A 416 -5.31 -32.38 -36.98
N SER A 417 -6.17 -33.19 -37.60
CA SER A 417 -7.07 -34.13 -36.92
C SER A 417 -6.37 -35.29 -36.19
N TYR A 418 -5.07 -35.54 -36.42
CA TYR A 418 -4.30 -36.58 -35.76
C TYR A 418 -3.64 -36.12 -34.46
N HIS A 419 -3.71 -34.82 -34.14
CA HIS A 419 -3.11 -34.22 -32.96
C HIS A 419 -4.14 -33.92 -31.86
N ILE A 420 -5.21 -34.73 -31.78
CA ILE A 420 -6.22 -34.65 -30.73
C ILE A 420 -5.53 -34.88 -29.38
N GLY A 421 -5.63 -33.91 -28.48
CA GLY A 421 -4.99 -33.95 -27.16
C GLY A 421 -3.60 -33.32 -27.10
N CYS A 422 -3.02 -32.93 -28.25
CA CYS A 422 -1.85 -32.06 -28.26
C CYS A 422 -2.24 -30.61 -27.95
N GLY A 423 -1.30 -29.86 -27.36
CA GLY A 423 -1.40 -28.42 -27.18
C GLY A 423 -1.41 -27.94 -25.73
N LEU A 424 -1.06 -26.67 -25.55
CA LEU A 424 -0.78 -26.06 -24.25
C LEU A 424 -1.99 -26.06 -23.32
N ARG A 425 -3.19 -25.77 -23.83
CA ARG A 425 -4.42 -25.56 -23.05
C ARG A 425 -4.65 -26.62 -21.97
N ARG A 426 -4.58 -27.89 -22.36
CA ARG A 426 -4.86 -29.03 -21.46
C ARG A 426 -3.88 -29.13 -20.29
N ARG A 427 -2.66 -28.62 -20.46
CA ARG A 427 -1.58 -28.65 -19.47
C ARG A 427 -1.55 -27.37 -18.63
N LEU A 428 -1.90 -26.24 -19.24
CA LEU A 428 -1.93 -24.94 -18.59
C LEU A 428 -3.15 -24.77 -17.66
N LEU A 429 -4.34 -25.19 -18.09
CA LEU A 429 -5.58 -24.98 -17.32
C LEU A 429 -5.54 -25.55 -15.89
N PRO A 430 -5.08 -26.80 -15.64
CA PRO A 430 -5.00 -27.33 -14.28
C PRO A 430 -4.14 -26.48 -13.34
N LEU A 431 -3.04 -25.90 -13.85
CA LEU A 431 -2.18 -24.99 -13.08
C LEU A 431 -2.89 -23.67 -12.79
N LEU A 432 -3.57 -23.09 -13.79
CA LEU A 432 -4.35 -21.86 -13.62
C LEU A 432 -5.55 -22.04 -12.69
N ASP A 433 -6.17 -23.22 -12.68
CA ASP A 433 -7.27 -23.55 -11.76
C ASP A 433 -6.74 -23.71 -10.34
N TYR A 434 -5.55 -24.30 -10.17
CA TYR A 434 -4.89 -24.35 -8.86
C TYR A 434 -4.51 -22.97 -8.35
N ILE A 435 -3.89 -22.11 -9.17
CA ILE A 435 -3.62 -20.71 -8.82
C ILE A 435 -4.94 -20.00 -8.47
N GLY A 436 -5.97 -20.19 -9.29
CA GLY A 436 -7.31 -19.65 -9.06
C GLY A 436 -7.87 -20.02 -7.69
N LYS A 437 -7.74 -21.29 -7.29
CA LYS A 437 -8.13 -21.81 -5.95
C LYS A 437 -7.42 -21.06 -4.82
N LEU A 438 -6.10 -20.84 -4.94
CA LEU A 438 -5.31 -20.13 -3.92
C LEU A 438 -5.69 -18.63 -3.85
N CYS A 439 -6.07 -18.04 -4.99
CA CYS A 439 -6.45 -16.63 -5.11
C CYS A 439 -7.92 -16.33 -4.72
N ILE A 440 -8.74 -17.34 -4.37
CA ILE A 440 -10.14 -17.11 -3.99
C ILE A 440 -10.23 -16.16 -2.79
N MET A 441 -11.03 -15.10 -2.94
CA MET A 441 -11.28 -14.13 -1.88
C MET A 441 -11.93 -14.77 -0.65
N GLY A 442 -11.45 -14.37 0.53
CA GLY A 442 -12.13 -14.66 1.79
C GLY A 442 -13.56 -14.11 1.82
N LYS A 443 -14.52 -14.88 2.33
CA LYS A 443 -15.94 -14.48 2.41
C LYS A 443 -16.37 -14.19 3.86
N PRO A 444 -17.03 -13.05 4.13
CA PRO A 444 -17.73 -12.85 5.39
C PRO A 444 -18.93 -13.79 5.41
N SER A 445 -18.89 -14.82 6.26
CA SER A 445 -19.97 -15.80 6.41
C SER A 445 -20.12 -16.19 7.88
N LYS A 446 -21.13 -17.01 8.22
CA LYS A 446 -21.30 -17.53 9.59
C LYS A 446 -20.02 -18.19 10.13
N THR A 447 -19.22 -18.79 9.24
CA THR A 447 -17.83 -19.19 9.50
C THR A 447 -16.90 -18.38 8.61
N PRO A 448 -16.16 -17.39 9.14
CA PRO A 448 -15.32 -16.53 8.32
C PRO A 448 -14.25 -17.36 7.61
N ARG A 449 -14.14 -17.19 6.29
CA ARG A 449 -13.04 -17.76 5.50
C ARG A 449 -12.05 -16.65 5.19
N PHE A 450 -10.82 -16.82 5.66
CA PHE A 450 -9.71 -15.96 5.31
C PHE A 450 -9.18 -16.34 3.93
N GLY A 451 -8.65 -15.36 3.20
CA GLY A 451 -7.88 -15.59 1.98
C GLY A 451 -6.62 -16.39 2.25
N GLN A 452 -6.11 -17.09 1.23
CA GLN A 452 -4.87 -17.85 1.37
C GLN A 452 -3.62 -16.99 1.17
N ILE A 453 -3.76 -15.88 0.43
CA ILE A 453 -2.65 -14.97 0.11
C ILE A 453 -2.72 -13.65 0.88
N GLY A 454 -3.88 -13.31 1.45
CA GLY A 454 -4.06 -12.12 2.28
C GLY A 454 -3.32 -12.20 3.62
N LEU A 455 -3.15 -11.06 4.28
CA LEU A 455 -2.45 -10.99 5.55
C LEU A 455 -3.39 -11.28 6.72
N CYS A 456 -2.90 -11.94 7.77
CA CYS A 456 -3.63 -12.13 9.03
C CYS A 456 -2.87 -11.51 10.19
N LYS A 457 -3.51 -10.63 10.96
CA LYS A 457 -2.88 -10.01 12.13
C LYS A 457 -2.52 -10.98 13.26
N ASN A 458 -3.15 -12.16 13.31
CA ASN A 458 -2.87 -13.13 14.37
C ASN A 458 -1.66 -14.03 14.07
N HIS A 459 -1.30 -14.21 12.79
CA HIS A 459 -0.32 -15.22 12.36
C HIS A 459 0.71 -14.71 11.35
N ASN A 460 0.65 -13.46 10.90
CA ASN A 460 1.68 -12.88 10.05
C ASN A 460 2.34 -11.75 10.82
N LEU A 461 3.33 -12.07 11.66
CA LEU A 461 4.16 -11.05 12.29
C LEU A 461 5.20 -10.60 11.25
N PHE A 462 5.02 -9.38 10.73
CA PHE A 462 5.65 -8.87 9.49
C PHE A 462 7.05 -8.30 9.65
N ASP A 463 7.63 -8.31 10.86
CA ASP A 463 8.92 -7.69 11.09
C ASP A 463 10.03 -8.42 10.31
N ASN A 464 10.55 -7.77 9.26
CA ASN A 464 11.82 -8.05 8.56
C ASN A 464 12.12 -9.53 8.29
N GLY A 465 11.25 -10.23 7.54
CA GLY A 465 11.51 -11.63 7.17
C GLY A 465 11.32 -12.62 8.32
N GLY A 466 10.47 -12.25 9.29
CA GLY A 466 10.01 -13.11 10.37
C GLY A 466 9.51 -14.49 9.89
N PRO A 467 9.32 -15.44 10.82
CA PRO A 467 9.02 -16.84 10.49
C PRO A 467 7.79 -17.01 9.58
N ASP A 468 6.84 -16.07 9.64
CA ASP A 468 5.59 -16.10 8.89
C ASP A 468 5.57 -15.25 7.61
N SER A 469 6.68 -14.55 7.30
CA SER A 469 6.83 -13.73 6.09
C SER A 469 7.11 -14.61 4.87
N TRP A 470 6.47 -14.30 3.75
CA TRP A 470 6.73 -14.98 2.47
C TRP A 470 8.17 -14.79 1.99
N SER A 471 8.84 -13.70 2.41
CA SER A 471 10.24 -13.42 2.05
C SER A 471 11.26 -14.32 2.76
N ASN A 472 10.86 -15.05 3.82
CA ASN A 472 11.77 -15.82 4.65
C ASN A 472 12.50 -16.92 3.86
N ASN A 473 13.81 -16.75 3.68
CA ASN A 473 14.62 -17.60 2.82
C ASN A 473 14.70 -19.06 3.27
N GLN A 474 14.84 -19.31 4.57
CA GLN A 474 14.94 -20.67 5.12
C GLN A 474 13.68 -21.49 4.83
N THR A 475 12.50 -20.87 4.98
CA THR A 475 11.24 -21.54 4.67
C THR A 475 11.08 -21.86 3.18
N ARG A 476 11.54 -20.97 2.30
CA ARG A 476 11.47 -21.12 0.84
C ARG A 476 12.39 -22.23 0.31
N GLU A 477 13.55 -22.41 0.94
CA GLU A 477 14.49 -23.50 0.65
C GLU A 477 13.98 -24.85 1.14
N GLY A 478 13.29 -24.88 2.29
CA GLY A 478 12.64 -26.05 2.84
C GLY A 478 11.34 -26.46 2.15
N MET A 479 10.96 -25.85 1.01
CA MET A 479 9.73 -26.17 0.28
C MET A 479 10.04 -26.54 -1.16
N SER A 480 9.30 -27.50 -1.71
CA SER A 480 9.35 -27.84 -3.13
C SER A 480 7.97 -28.07 -3.70
N VAL A 481 7.75 -27.63 -4.93
CA VAL A 481 6.50 -27.81 -5.66
C VAL A 481 6.72 -28.81 -6.77
N VAL A 482 5.84 -29.79 -6.88
CA VAL A 482 5.78 -30.71 -8.02
C VAL A 482 4.37 -30.67 -8.57
N ALA A 483 4.24 -30.26 -9.83
CA ALA A 483 3.00 -30.31 -10.59
C ALA A 483 3.24 -31.15 -11.84
N SER A 484 2.39 -32.16 -12.08
CA SER A 484 2.49 -33.03 -13.25
C SER A 484 1.13 -33.18 -13.92
N ALA A 485 1.11 -33.60 -15.18
CA ALA A 485 -0.14 -33.86 -15.90
C ALA A 485 -1.01 -34.97 -15.26
N HIS A 486 -0.43 -35.83 -14.41
CA HIS A 486 -1.09 -37.01 -13.85
C HIS A 486 -1.30 -36.96 -12.33
N SER A 487 -0.78 -35.94 -11.64
CA SER A 487 -0.95 -35.75 -10.19
C SER A 487 -1.38 -34.31 -9.90
N PRO A 488 -2.31 -34.09 -8.94
CA PRO A 488 -2.59 -32.75 -8.45
C PRO A 488 -1.30 -32.07 -7.97
N VAL A 489 -1.24 -30.74 -8.11
CA VAL A 489 -0.15 -29.91 -7.60
C VAL A 489 0.13 -30.29 -6.15
N SER A 490 1.38 -30.66 -5.87
CA SER A 490 1.82 -31.09 -4.54
C SER A 490 2.90 -30.16 -4.02
N VAL A 491 2.71 -29.68 -2.79
CA VAL A 491 3.69 -28.88 -2.04
C VAL A 491 4.30 -29.78 -0.97
N LYS A 492 5.61 -30.03 -1.07
CA LYS A 492 6.37 -30.83 -0.11
C LYS A 492 7.21 -29.91 0.79
N TYR A 493 7.32 -30.28 2.05
CA TYR A 493 8.04 -29.54 3.09
C TYR A 493 9.20 -30.42 3.59
N HIS A 494 10.43 -29.97 3.37
CA HIS A 494 11.68 -30.66 3.73
C HIS A 494 12.33 -29.96 4.91
N GLY A 495 12.78 -30.72 5.91
CA GLY A 495 13.60 -30.20 7.02
C GLY A 495 12.91 -29.21 7.97
N ILE A 496 11.69 -28.76 7.67
CA ILE A 496 10.86 -28.04 8.62
C ILE A 496 10.43 -29.08 9.65
N ASN A 497 10.98 -29.01 10.87
CA ASN A 497 10.36 -29.62 12.03
C ASN A 497 8.95 -29.03 12.15
N ALA A 498 7.97 -29.64 11.47
CA ALA A 498 6.55 -29.31 11.54
C ALA A 498 6.01 -29.44 12.97
N SER A 499 6.85 -29.85 13.92
CA SER A 499 6.58 -29.90 15.35
C SER A 499 7.13 -28.69 16.14
N VAL A 500 8.09 -27.88 15.66
CA VAL A 500 8.70 -26.80 16.47
C VAL A 500 8.02 -25.44 16.24
N ALA A 501 7.59 -25.12 15.01
CA ALA A 501 6.75 -23.95 14.76
C ALA A 501 5.30 -24.16 15.26
N PHE A 502 4.78 -25.39 15.17
CA PHE A 502 3.39 -25.72 15.56
C PHE A 502 3.20 -26.04 17.05
N ARG A 503 4.26 -26.29 17.85
CA ARG A 503 4.12 -26.63 19.29
C ARG A 503 4.11 -25.45 20.25
N LYS A 504 4.41 -24.23 19.83
CA LYS A 504 4.02 -23.06 20.64
C LYS A 504 2.55 -22.75 20.38
N ARG A 505 1.67 -23.66 20.84
CA ARG A 505 0.39 -23.23 21.42
C ARG A 505 0.77 -22.20 22.47
N PHE A 506 0.71 -20.92 22.11
CA PHE A 506 0.69 -19.87 23.11
C PHE A 506 -0.51 -20.20 23.99
N LYS A 507 -0.23 -20.66 25.22
CA LYS A 507 -1.20 -20.77 26.30
C LYS A 507 -1.56 -19.36 26.73
N SER A 508 -2.28 -18.65 25.89
CA SER A 508 -3.01 -17.44 26.21
C SER A 508 -4.14 -17.36 25.20
N ARG A 509 -5.35 -17.64 25.70
CA ARG A 509 -6.64 -17.69 25.00
C ARG A 509 -6.72 -16.78 23.77
N PRO A 510 -7.42 -17.22 22.70
CA PRO A 510 -8.12 -16.24 21.87
C PRO A 510 -9.58 -16.62 21.69
N THR A 511 -10.45 -15.72 22.14
CA THR A 511 -11.70 -15.45 21.43
C THR A 511 -11.33 -15.12 19.98
N VAL A 512 -11.80 -15.95 19.03
CA VAL A 512 -11.57 -15.98 17.56
C VAL A 512 -10.48 -16.97 17.08
N LEU A 513 -10.92 -18.18 16.68
CA LEU A 513 -10.17 -19.16 15.88
C LEU A 513 -9.94 -18.61 14.45
N CYS A 514 -8.73 -18.16 14.09
CA CYS A 514 -8.38 -17.95 12.68
C CYS A 514 -7.93 -19.27 12.06
N ASN A 515 -8.68 -19.81 11.09
CA ASN A 515 -8.30 -21.02 10.34
C ASN A 515 -7.32 -20.74 9.19
N CYS A 516 -6.76 -19.54 9.12
CA CYS A 516 -5.93 -19.06 8.02
C CYS A 516 -4.63 -19.85 7.84
N GLU A 517 -3.97 -20.27 8.93
CA GLU A 517 -2.62 -20.86 8.92
C GLU A 517 -2.46 -22.05 7.97
N ARG A 518 -3.41 -23.00 7.98
CA ARG A 518 -3.35 -24.17 7.10
C ARG A 518 -3.45 -23.78 5.62
N PHE A 519 -4.29 -22.81 5.30
CA PHE A 519 -4.54 -22.41 3.92
C PHE A 519 -3.45 -21.46 3.41
N THR A 520 -2.91 -20.60 4.26
CA THR A 520 -1.81 -19.69 3.90
C THR A 520 -0.50 -20.43 3.65
N LEU A 521 -0.27 -21.57 4.32
CA LEU A 521 0.95 -22.37 4.13
C LEU A 521 1.00 -23.08 2.76
N GLU A 522 -0.15 -23.54 2.25
CA GLU A 522 -0.26 -24.13 0.90
C GLU A 522 0.10 -23.08 -0.15
N ALA A 523 -0.52 -21.90 -0.06
CA ALA A 523 -0.24 -20.79 -0.98
C ALA A 523 1.21 -20.30 -0.88
N ARG A 524 1.72 -20.10 0.35
CA ARG A 524 3.12 -19.71 0.58
C ARG A 524 4.08 -20.70 -0.07
N GLY A 525 3.90 -21.99 0.16
CA GLY A 525 4.77 -23.00 -0.43
C GLY A 525 4.70 -23.04 -1.95
N PHE A 526 3.50 -22.93 -2.51
CA PHE A 526 3.33 -22.89 -3.96
C PHE A 526 4.03 -21.67 -4.60
N PHE A 527 3.76 -20.47 -4.09
CA PHE A 527 4.24 -19.21 -4.68
C PHE A 527 5.66 -18.79 -4.28
N THR A 528 6.30 -19.42 -3.28
CA THR A 528 7.63 -18.97 -2.80
C THR A 528 8.74 -20.01 -2.81
N ALA A 529 8.41 -21.30 -2.98
CA ALA A 529 9.39 -22.38 -3.04
C ALA A 529 10.48 -22.12 -4.09
N LYS A 530 11.75 -22.31 -3.73
CA LYS A 530 12.86 -22.19 -4.67
C LYS A 530 12.96 -23.36 -5.65
N ASN A 531 12.47 -24.52 -5.24
CA ASN A 531 12.53 -25.75 -6.01
C ASN A 531 11.16 -26.09 -6.58
N ARG A 532 10.84 -25.59 -7.78
CA ARG A 532 9.60 -25.93 -8.49
C ARG A 532 9.91 -26.82 -9.69
N ARG A 533 9.11 -27.87 -9.86
CA ARG A 533 9.16 -28.76 -11.01
C ARG A 533 7.78 -28.80 -11.66
N TRP A 534 7.73 -28.23 -12.85
CA TRP A 534 6.60 -28.34 -13.75
C TRP A 534 6.87 -29.53 -14.66
N GLU A 535 6.06 -30.56 -14.55
CA GLU A 535 6.11 -31.75 -15.38
C GLU A 535 4.97 -31.73 -16.38
N CYS A 536 5.30 -32.22 -17.57
CA CYS A 536 4.53 -32.03 -18.78
C CYS A 536 3.54 -33.17 -19.05
#